data_AF-A0A9P6ZI13-F1
#
_entry.id   AF-A0A9P6ZI13-F1
#
_cell.length_a   1.000
_cell.length_b   1.000
_cell.length_c   1.000
_cell.angle_alpha   90.00
_cell.angle_beta   90.00
_cell.angle_gamma   90.00
#
_symmetry.space_group_name_H-M   'P 1'
#
loop_
_entity.id
_entity.type
_entity.pdbx_description
1 polymer ?
#
loop_
_entity_poly.entity_id
_entity_poly.type
_entity_poly.pdbx_seq_one_letter_code
_entity_poly.pdbx_strand_id
1 'polypeptide(L)'
;MPWQGRQKLTWIWTMSGVDSSGDGTDEDGVRVEWCKARAHAIQWAKEVEIKFFDWQANWWVEQGDRHTEVDVECLEGIRAYATKQANICRAFIHHLQILWSPFLSSDSTTLSNIDSYYTADLPNLSVPPLPEV
;
A
#
# COMPACT_ATOMS: atom_id res chain seq x y z
N MET A 1 -7.49 -47.96 -4.44
CA MET A 1 -6.44 -47.02 -4.89
C MET A 1 -6.78 -45.63 -4.37
N PRO A 2 -6.08 -45.09 -3.35
CA PRO A 2 -6.34 -43.72 -2.91
C PRO A 2 -5.36 -42.75 -3.59
N TRP A 3 -5.89 -41.76 -4.29
CA TRP A 3 -5.17 -40.63 -4.86
C TRP A 3 -4.78 -39.67 -3.72
N GLN A 4 -3.58 -39.80 -3.19
CA GLN A 4 -3.10 -38.87 -2.16
C GLN A 4 -2.58 -37.61 -2.85
N GLY A 5 -3.44 -36.59 -2.96
CA GLY A 5 -3.08 -35.25 -3.41
C GLY A 5 -2.19 -34.56 -2.36
N ARG A 6 -0.87 -34.60 -2.57
CA ARG A 6 0.07 -33.82 -1.75
C ARG A 6 -0.05 -32.34 -2.16
N GLN A 7 -0.88 -31.57 -1.46
CA GLN A 7 -0.84 -30.12 -1.58
C GLN A 7 0.30 -29.62 -0.68
N LYS A 8 1.38 -29.13 -1.29
CA LYS A 8 2.40 -28.37 -0.55
C LYS A 8 1.73 -27.08 -0.10
N LEU A 9 1.58 -26.92 1.21
CA LEU A 9 1.12 -25.68 1.83
C LEU A 9 1.97 -24.52 1.29
N THR A 10 1.32 -23.44 0.89
CA THR A 10 2.01 -22.27 0.35
C THR A 10 2.87 -21.63 1.45
N TRP A 11 3.95 -20.97 1.06
CA TRP A 11 4.98 -20.39 1.95
C TRP A 11 4.44 -19.56 3.14
N ILE A 12 3.25 -18.95 3.00
CA ILE A 12 2.50 -18.24 4.06
C ILE A 12 2.24 -19.15 5.28
N TRP A 13 2.06 -20.45 5.05
CA TRP A 13 1.81 -21.48 6.07
C TRP A 13 3.08 -22.24 6.47
N THR A 14 4.25 -21.85 5.96
CA THR A 14 5.54 -22.53 6.22
C THR A 14 6.49 -21.69 7.07
N MET A 15 6.05 -20.54 7.60
CA MET A 15 6.86 -19.77 8.54
C MET A 15 7.02 -20.52 9.87
N SER A 16 8.26 -20.59 10.35
CA SER A 16 8.61 -21.22 11.64
C SER A 16 7.95 -20.45 12.78
N GLY A 17 7.11 -21.12 13.56
CA GLY A 17 6.24 -20.52 14.59
C GLY A 17 4.77 -20.96 14.47
N VAL A 18 4.40 -21.62 13.36
CA VAL A 18 3.17 -22.40 13.25
C VAL A 18 3.45 -23.81 13.75
N ASP A 19 3.42 -23.95 15.07
CA ASP A 19 3.67 -25.24 15.71
C ASP A 19 2.45 -26.13 15.45
N SER A 20 2.67 -27.30 14.84
CA SER A 20 1.62 -28.33 14.67
C SER A 20 1.13 -28.94 15.99
N SER A 21 1.54 -28.36 17.12
CA SER A 21 0.97 -28.56 18.44
C SER A 21 -0.21 -27.61 18.55
N GLY A 22 -1.44 -28.10 18.55
CA GLY A 22 -2.68 -27.30 18.53
C GLY A 22 -2.91 -26.39 19.76
N ASP A 23 -1.96 -25.51 20.03
CA ASP A 23 -2.01 -24.37 20.93
C ASP A 23 -2.23 -23.12 20.06
N GLY A 24 -3.04 -22.17 20.51
CA GLY A 24 -3.68 -21.11 19.71
C GLY A 24 -2.76 -20.10 19.01
N THR A 25 -1.45 -20.35 18.97
CA THR A 25 -0.39 -19.54 18.36
C THR A 25 -0.54 -19.40 16.83
N ASP A 26 -1.06 -20.42 16.17
CA ASP A 26 -1.23 -20.45 14.70
C ASP A 26 -2.25 -19.42 14.20
N GLU A 27 -3.31 -19.16 14.98
CA GLU A 27 -4.33 -18.18 14.62
C GLU A 27 -3.80 -16.74 14.70
N ASP A 28 -2.94 -16.47 15.68
CA ASP A 28 -2.41 -15.13 15.91
C ASP A 28 -1.39 -14.74 14.84
N GLY A 29 -0.56 -15.67 14.35
CA GLY A 29 0.32 -15.43 13.20
C GLY A 29 -0.45 -15.06 11.93
N VAL A 30 -1.53 -15.79 11.62
CA VAL A 30 -2.40 -15.50 10.46
C VAL A 30 -3.12 -14.16 10.63
N ARG A 31 -3.58 -13.83 11.83
CA ARG A 31 -4.21 -12.53 12.13
C ARG A 31 -3.24 -11.37 11.95
N VAL A 32 -1.99 -11.51 12.39
CA VAL A 32 -0.94 -10.50 12.21
C VAL A 32 -0.66 -10.27 10.73
N GLU A 33 -0.46 -11.33 9.95
CA GLU A 33 -0.21 -11.21 8.52
C GLU A 33 -1.42 -10.64 7.76
N TRP A 34 -2.65 -11.01 8.16
CA TRP A 34 -3.86 -10.40 7.62
C TRP A 34 -3.95 -8.91 7.94
N CYS A 35 -3.64 -8.51 9.17
CA CYS A 35 -3.60 -7.10 9.56
C CYS A 35 -2.56 -6.30 8.75
N LYS A 36 -1.36 -6.88 8.51
CA LYS A 36 -0.33 -6.26 7.66
C LYS A 36 -0.79 -6.10 6.21
N ALA A 37 -1.30 -7.18 5.61
CA ALA A 37 -1.79 -7.15 4.23
C ALA A 37 -2.95 -6.15 4.07
N ARG A 38 -3.84 -6.09 5.05
CA ARG A 38 -4.95 -5.13 5.10
C ARG A 38 -4.45 -3.69 5.25
N ALA A 39 -3.46 -3.44 6.11
CA ALA A 39 -2.85 -2.13 6.26
C ALA A 39 -2.20 -1.65 4.95
N HIS A 40 -1.43 -2.51 4.28
CA HIS A 40 -0.86 -2.21 2.96
C HIS A 40 -1.93 -1.95 1.89
N ALA A 41 -3.02 -2.72 1.86
CA ALA A 41 -4.11 -2.49 0.92
C ALA A 41 -4.77 -1.12 1.12
N ILE A 42 -4.99 -0.73 2.38
CA ILE A 42 -5.53 0.59 2.73
C ILE A 42 -4.54 1.71 2.33
N GLN A 43 -3.25 1.50 2.56
CA GLN A 43 -2.20 2.45 2.16
C GLN A 43 -2.15 2.62 0.63
N TRP A 44 -2.16 1.53 -0.13
CA TRP A 44 -2.10 1.56 -1.59
C TRP A 44 -3.32 2.25 -2.20
N ALA A 45 -4.53 1.93 -1.73
CA ALA A 45 -5.75 2.60 -2.21
C ALA A 45 -5.65 4.12 -2.04
N LYS A 46 -5.11 4.56 -0.90
CA LYS A 46 -4.93 5.97 -0.60
C LYS A 46 -3.85 6.63 -1.45
N GLU A 47 -2.70 5.98 -1.66
CA GLU A 47 -1.65 6.51 -2.54
C GLU A 47 -2.17 6.73 -3.95
N VAL A 48 -3.03 5.83 -4.42
CA VAL A 48 -3.73 5.97 -5.70
C VAL A 48 -4.67 7.16 -5.67
N GLU A 49 -5.48 7.33 -4.61
CA GLU A 49 -6.36 8.51 -4.46
C GLU A 49 -5.58 9.83 -4.47
N ILE A 50 -4.47 9.93 -3.72
CA ILE A 50 -3.64 11.14 -3.70
C ILE A 50 -3.11 11.46 -5.10
N LYS A 51 -2.54 10.47 -5.79
CA LYS A 51 -2.00 10.65 -7.15
C LYS A 51 -3.10 11.03 -8.14
N PHE A 52 -4.29 10.44 -7.99
CA PHE A 52 -5.44 10.74 -8.82
C PHE A 52 -5.90 12.20 -8.66
N PHE A 53 -6.08 12.67 -7.42
CA PHE A 53 -6.51 14.05 -7.18
C PHE A 53 -5.44 15.07 -7.56
N ASP A 54 -4.16 14.73 -7.43
CA ASP A 54 -3.06 15.60 -7.86
C ASP A 54 -3.08 15.80 -9.38
N TRP A 55 -3.17 14.69 -10.12
CA TRP A 55 -3.36 14.71 -11.57
C TRP A 55 -4.62 15.50 -11.96
N GLN A 56 -5.75 15.26 -11.28
CA GLN A 56 -7.01 15.94 -11.58
C GLN A 56 -6.94 17.45 -11.30
N ALA A 57 -6.22 17.88 -10.25
CA ALA A 57 -6.01 19.30 -9.97
C ALA A 57 -5.23 19.99 -11.09
N ASN A 58 -4.18 19.34 -11.60
CA ASN A 58 -3.40 19.85 -12.72
C ASN A 58 -4.22 19.86 -14.02
N TRP A 59 -5.01 18.81 -14.25
CA TRP A 59 -5.93 18.74 -15.38
C TRP A 59 -6.94 19.89 -15.39
N TRP A 60 -7.50 20.27 -14.23
CA TRP A 60 -8.42 21.41 -14.14
C TRP A 60 -7.74 22.73 -14.52
N VAL A 61 -6.50 22.96 -14.06
CA VAL A 61 -5.72 24.16 -14.42
C VAL A 61 -5.50 24.20 -15.93
N GLU A 62 -5.09 23.09 -16.53
CA GLU A 62 -4.91 22.99 -17.98
C GLU A 62 -6.21 23.24 -18.77
N GLN A 63 -7.37 22.78 -18.27
CA GLN A 63 -8.65 23.05 -18.92
C GLN A 63 -9.06 24.53 -18.84
N GLY A 64 -8.71 25.21 -17.76
CA GLY A 64 -8.96 26.65 -17.61
C GLY A 64 -8.28 27.49 -18.70
N ASP A 65 -7.13 27.03 -19.18
CA ASP A 65 -6.31 27.76 -20.17
C ASP A 65 -6.50 27.28 -21.62
N ARG A 66 -7.19 26.15 -21.83
CA ARG A 66 -7.44 25.60 -23.18
C ARG A 66 -8.47 26.39 -23.98
N HIS A 67 -9.38 27.08 -23.32
CA HIS A 67 -10.39 27.89 -24.01
C HIS A 67 -9.82 29.29 -24.26
N THR A 68 -9.62 29.64 -25.53
CA THR A 68 -9.14 30.96 -25.96
C THR A 68 -10.06 31.66 -26.95
N GLU A 69 -11.01 30.93 -27.54
CA GLU A 69 -11.96 31.43 -28.56
C GLU A 69 -13.30 31.92 -27.98
N VAL A 70 -13.42 32.03 -26.66
CA VAL A 70 -14.65 32.44 -25.97
C VAL A 70 -14.57 33.90 -25.56
N ASP A 71 -15.73 34.55 -25.39
CA ASP A 71 -15.82 35.91 -24.86
C ASP A 71 -15.09 36.06 -23.52
N VAL A 72 -14.55 37.25 -23.26
CA VAL A 72 -13.64 37.52 -22.13
C VAL A 72 -14.31 37.23 -20.79
N GLU A 73 -15.59 37.57 -20.64
CA GLU A 73 -16.37 37.30 -19.43
C GLU A 73 -16.55 35.80 -19.18
N CYS A 74 -16.79 35.03 -20.25
CA CYS A 74 -16.87 33.56 -20.17
C CYS A 74 -15.52 32.93 -19.84
N LEU A 75 -14.42 33.46 -20.39
CA LEU A 75 -13.06 32.99 -20.09
C LEU A 75 -12.70 33.17 -18.62
N GLU A 76 -13.04 34.33 -18.04
CA GLU A 76 -12.82 34.60 -16.63
C GLU A 76 -13.62 33.61 -15.76
N GLY A 77 -14.88 33.35 -16.11
CA GLY A 77 -15.72 32.37 -15.42
C GLY A 77 -15.17 30.94 -15.48
N ILE A 78 -14.70 30.50 -16.66
CA ILE A 78 -14.10 29.17 -16.86
C ILE A 78 -12.83 29.03 -16.02
N ARG A 79 -11.95 30.03 -16.04
CA ARG A 79 -10.71 30.04 -15.24
C ARG A 79 -11.00 30.05 -13.75
N ALA A 80 -11.96 30.86 -13.30
CA ALA A 80 -12.38 30.92 -11.91
C ALA A 80 -12.93 29.56 -11.43
N TYR A 81 -13.75 28.91 -12.25
CA TYR A 81 -14.29 27.59 -11.95
C TYR A 81 -13.20 26.51 -11.93
N ALA A 82 -12.35 26.45 -12.95
CA ALA A 82 -11.22 25.54 -13.03
C ALA A 82 -10.29 25.67 -11.82
N THR A 83 -9.95 26.91 -11.45
CA THR A 83 -9.12 27.20 -10.26
C THR A 83 -9.81 26.73 -8.98
N LYS A 84 -11.12 26.95 -8.84
CA LYS A 84 -11.90 26.46 -7.70
C LYS A 84 -11.86 24.93 -7.61
N GLN A 85 -12.05 24.23 -8.72
CA GLN A 85 -12.01 22.76 -8.75
C GLN A 85 -10.62 22.21 -8.41
N ALA A 86 -9.56 22.84 -8.94
CA ALA A 86 -8.18 22.48 -8.60
C ALA A 86 -7.91 22.66 -7.09
N ASN A 87 -8.41 23.74 -6.50
CA ASN A 87 -8.25 24.00 -5.07
C ASN A 87 -9.02 22.99 -4.20
N ILE A 88 -10.21 22.56 -4.61
CA ILE A 88 -10.95 21.49 -3.92
C ILE A 88 -10.16 20.17 -3.94
N CYS A 89 -9.61 19.79 -5.10
CA CYS A 89 -8.79 18.58 -5.21
C CYS A 89 -7.55 18.66 -4.30
N ARG A 90 -6.85 19.81 -4.29
CA ARG A 90 -5.69 20.04 -3.40
C ARG A 90 -6.06 20.02 -1.93
N ALA A 91 -7.21 20.60 -1.56
CA ALA A 91 -7.70 20.55 -0.18
C ALA A 91 -7.98 19.11 0.27
N PHE A 92 -8.51 18.27 -0.62
CA PHE A 92 -8.73 16.85 -0.34
C PHE A 92 -7.41 16.10 -0.11
N ILE A 93 -6.42 16.32 -0.98
CA ILE A 93 -5.06 15.78 -0.81
C ILE A 93 -4.47 16.20 0.53
N HIS A 94 -4.55 17.50 0.86
CA HIS A 94 -4.02 18.04 2.11
C HIS A 94 -4.71 17.41 3.34
N HIS A 95 -6.04 17.25 3.30
CA HIS A 95 -6.78 16.56 4.35
C HIS A 95 -6.34 15.09 4.50
N LEU A 96 -6.17 14.37 3.38
CA LEU A 96 -5.64 13.00 3.38
C LEU A 96 -4.17 12.94 3.86
N GLN A 97 -3.37 13.97 3.66
CA GLN A 97 -2.01 14.03 4.19
C GLN A 97 -2.02 14.23 5.71
N ILE A 98 -2.82 15.19 6.21
CA ILE A 98 -2.94 15.46 7.66
C ILE A 98 -3.46 14.25 8.40
N LEU A 99 -4.56 13.64 7.94
CA LEU A 99 -5.18 12.50 8.61
C LEU A 99 -4.22 11.34 8.82
N TRP A 100 -3.17 11.23 7.99
CA TRP A 100 -2.29 10.08 7.96
C TRP A 100 -0.83 10.41 8.26
N SER A 101 -0.49 11.67 8.48
CA SER A 101 0.83 12.08 8.97
C SER A 101 1.26 11.29 10.22
N PRO A 102 0.37 10.99 11.20
CA PRO A 102 0.76 10.19 12.36
C PRO A 102 1.22 8.78 12.01
N PHE A 103 0.58 8.13 11.04
CA PHE A 103 0.88 6.75 10.65
C PHE A 103 2.18 6.65 9.83
N LEU A 104 2.45 7.65 8.98
CA LEU A 104 3.68 7.71 8.18
C LEU A 104 4.93 8.02 9.03
N SER A 105 4.78 8.73 10.15
CA SER A 105 5.89 9.03 11.06
C SER A 105 6.24 7.87 12.00
N SER A 106 5.29 6.97 12.29
CA SER A 106 5.50 5.83 13.20
C SER A 106 6.20 4.63 12.56
N ASP A 107 6.14 4.46 11.24
CA ASP A 107 6.63 3.25 10.56
C ASP A 107 8.16 3.15 10.40
N SER A 108 8.90 4.26 10.51
CA SER A 108 10.37 4.21 10.40
C SER A 108 11.07 3.61 11.61
N THR A 109 10.40 3.60 12.76
CA THR A 109 10.97 3.14 14.05
C THR A 109 10.50 1.72 14.42
N THR A 110 9.36 1.27 13.90
CA THR A 110 8.80 -0.05 14.20
C THR A 110 9.31 -1.14 13.26
N LEU A 111 9.51 -0.84 11.97
CA LEU A 111 9.99 -1.84 10.99
C LEU A 111 11.46 -2.24 11.20
N SER A 112 12.32 -1.32 11.67
CA SER A 112 13.71 -1.63 12.02
C SER A 112 13.82 -2.61 13.20
N ASN A 113 12.81 -2.65 14.07
CA ASN A 113 12.74 -3.54 15.22
C ASN A 113 12.22 -4.94 14.85
N ILE A 114 11.42 -5.03 13.78
CA ILE A 114 10.87 -6.31 13.28
C ILE A 114 11.94 -7.05 12.46
N ASP A 115 12.74 -6.35 11.65
CA ASP A 115 13.83 -6.96 10.89
C ASP A 115 14.90 -7.60 11.80
N SER A 116 15.17 -6.99 12.98
CA SER A 116 16.08 -7.52 14.00
C SER A 116 15.60 -8.84 14.62
N TYR A 117 14.30 -9.11 14.65
CA TYR A 117 13.75 -10.34 15.24
C TYR A 117 13.80 -11.51 14.23
N TYR A 118 13.71 -11.20 12.93
CA TYR A 118 13.82 -12.21 11.87
C TYR A 118 15.27 -12.55 11.47
N THR A 119 16.25 -11.68 11.71
CA THR A 119 17.65 -11.99 11.31
C THR A 119 18.37 -12.96 12.24
N ALA A 120 17.86 -13.19 13.45
CA ALA A 120 18.54 -14.04 14.44
C ALA A 120 18.43 -15.55 14.14
N ASP A 121 17.39 -15.99 13.41
CA ASP A 121 17.07 -17.41 13.24
C ASP A 121 16.74 -17.82 11.78
N LEU A 122 17.22 -17.07 10.78
CA LEU A 122 17.09 -17.54 9.39
C LEU A 122 17.89 -18.84 9.19
N PRO A 123 17.26 -19.97 8.83
CA PRO A 123 18.00 -21.14 8.42
C PRO A 123 18.80 -20.80 7.16
N ASN A 124 20.08 -21.17 7.16
CA ASN A 124 21.00 -20.94 6.06
C ASN A 124 20.38 -21.44 4.74
N LEU A 125 19.98 -20.51 3.87
CA LEU A 125 19.42 -20.76 2.54
C LEU A 125 20.49 -21.18 1.51
N SER A 126 21.71 -21.49 1.93
CA SER A 126 22.72 -22.07 1.05
C SER A 126 22.21 -23.39 0.47
N VAL A 127 21.95 -23.37 -0.83
CA VAL A 127 21.61 -24.54 -1.63
C VAL A 127 22.77 -25.54 -1.51
N PRO A 128 22.54 -26.78 -1.01
CA PRO A 128 23.61 -27.76 -0.95
C PRO A 128 24.06 -28.10 -2.39
N PRO A 129 25.37 -28.25 -2.63
CA PRO A 129 25.88 -28.54 -3.98
C PRO A 129 25.31 -29.87 -4.48
N LEU A 130 24.91 -29.89 -5.75
CA LEU A 130 24.35 -31.06 -6.41
C LEU A 130 25.38 -32.22 -6.41
N PRO A 131 24.95 -33.47 -6.17
CA PRO A 131 25.86 -34.60 -6.23
C PRO A 131 26.37 -34.80 -7.66
N GLU A 132 27.70 -34.91 -7.80
CA GLU A 132 28.34 -35.28 -9.06
C GLU A 132 27.92 -36.71 -9.46
N VAL A 133 27.55 -36.89 -10.72
CA VAL A 133 27.13 -38.15 -11.34
C VAL A 133 28.35 -39.00 -11.70
#